data_AF-A0A6J4GIK7-F1
#
_entry.id   AF-A0A6J4GIK7-F1
#
_cell.length_a   1.000
_cell.length_b   1.000
_cell.length_c   1.000
_cell.angle_alpha   90.00
_cell.angle_beta   90.00
_cell.angle_gamma   90.00
#
_symmetry.space_group_name_H-M   'P 1'
#
loop_
_entity.id
_entity.type
_entity.pdbx_description
1 polymer ?
#
loop_
_entity_poly.entity_id
_entity_poly.type
_entity_poly.pdbx_seq_one_letter_code
_entity_poly.pdbx_strand_id
1 'polypeptide(L)'
;MINVNNKEDIIIPFDKIGNSEWKEKSRLIIESLAENWSNELTEPISIEEIENLEKRLGTTLPKELKLFYNTFGIADIGEELQNFDDIMWIKELWNEDDSYGPEFTDEDKISLPYLISFSDCLGNGNMFCFHSETKEIYYYDHDTRPFITKMFNNMNDYIKGCLIFAQTDLFGDIEQELVEKWTEEIAEDLFGKDIVRKWHY
;
A
#
# COMPACT_ATOMS: atom_id res chain seq x y z
N MET A 1 9.22 19.52 -7.63
CA MET A 1 8.57 18.78 -8.71
C MET A 1 9.57 17.86 -9.40
N ILE A 2 9.35 16.56 -9.30
CA ILE A 2 9.99 15.53 -10.13
C ILE A 2 9.39 15.62 -11.54
N ASN A 3 10.23 15.50 -12.57
CA ASN A 3 9.81 15.30 -13.97
C ASN A 3 10.61 14.13 -14.54
N VAL A 4 9.94 13.00 -14.77
CA VAL A 4 10.57 11.77 -15.27
C VAL A 4 10.71 11.83 -16.79
N ASN A 5 11.94 11.92 -17.28
CA ASN A 5 12.24 11.91 -18.72
C ASN A 5 13.06 10.67 -19.13
N ASN A 6 13.70 10.01 -18.17
CA ASN A 6 14.50 8.81 -18.32
C ASN A 6 14.21 7.85 -17.16
N LYS A 7 14.51 6.55 -17.34
CA LYS A 7 14.31 5.53 -16.31
C LYS A 7 15.07 5.86 -15.02
N GLU A 8 16.25 6.45 -15.14
CA GLU A 8 17.11 6.84 -14.02
C GLU A 8 16.55 8.02 -13.20
N ASP A 9 15.55 8.74 -13.72
CA ASP A 9 14.88 9.81 -12.99
C ASP A 9 13.89 9.26 -11.95
N ILE A 10 13.51 7.97 -12.04
CA ILE A 10 12.63 7.32 -11.07
C ILE A 10 13.38 7.10 -9.76
N ILE A 11 12.83 7.64 -8.68
CA ILE A 11 13.43 7.59 -7.36
C ILE A 11 12.98 6.32 -6.65
N ILE A 12 13.94 5.45 -6.29
CA ILE A 12 13.70 4.41 -5.29
C ILE A 12 13.74 5.09 -3.91
N PRO A 13 12.61 5.15 -3.18
CA PRO A 13 12.46 6.08 -2.06
C PRO A 13 13.33 5.70 -0.85
N PHE A 14 13.51 4.41 -0.59
CA PHE A 14 14.28 3.90 0.54
C PHE A 14 14.52 2.41 0.42
N ASP A 15 15.48 1.90 1.18
CA ASP A 15 15.56 0.47 1.49
C ASP A 15 14.58 0.10 2.61
N LYS A 16 14.58 0.91 3.67
CA LYS A 16 13.79 0.71 4.89
C LYS A 16 13.31 2.03 5.48
N ILE A 17 12.03 2.09 5.86
CA ILE A 17 11.42 3.16 6.62
C ILE A 17 12.08 3.26 8.00
N GLY A 18 12.51 4.46 8.36
CA GLY A 18 13.30 4.75 9.56
C GLY A 18 14.79 5.04 9.31
N ASN A 19 15.33 4.75 8.13
CA ASN A 19 16.74 5.03 7.80
C ASN A 19 17.01 6.52 7.48
N SER A 20 18.27 6.97 7.45
CA SER A 20 18.61 8.40 7.37
C SER A 20 18.04 9.16 6.15
N GLU A 21 17.61 8.50 5.07
CA GLU A 21 17.13 9.14 3.84
C GLU A 21 15.64 8.88 3.51
N TRP A 22 14.94 8.01 4.24
CA TRP A 22 13.60 7.59 3.84
C TRP A 22 12.63 8.76 3.77
N LYS A 23 12.75 9.71 4.71
CA LYS A 23 11.87 10.88 4.78
C LYS A 23 12.08 11.82 3.60
N GLU A 24 13.33 12.06 3.20
CA GLU A 24 13.65 13.09 2.20
C GLU A 24 13.14 12.69 0.82
N LYS A 25 13.44 11.46 0.39
CA LYS A 25 12.99 10.94 -0.90
C LYS A 25 11.49 10.70 -0.94
N SER A 26 10.90 10.11 0.10
CA SER A 26 9.44 9.91 0.16
C SER A 26 8.70 11.25 0.14
N ARG A 27 9.19 12.25 0.89
CA ARG A 27 8.63 13.60 0.89
C ARG A 27 8.69 14.23 -0.50
N LEU A 28 9.83 14.15 -1.18
CA LEU A 28 9.97 14.71 -2.53
C LEU A 28 8.98 14.10 -3.52
N ILE A 29 8.75 12.78 -3.43
CA ILE A 29 7.75 12.08 -4.27
C ILE A 29 6.34 12.54 -3.91
N ILE A 30 5.94 12.45 -2.62
CA ILE A 30 4.59 12.81 -2.15
C ILE A 30 4.27 14.28 -2.46
N GLU A 31 5.20 15.20 -2.25
CA GLU A 31 5.02 16.63 -2.56
C GLU A 31 4.89 16.87 -4.07
N SER A 32 5.63 16.13 -4.90
CA SER A 32 5.50 16.23 -6.36
C SER A 32 4.17 15.66 -6.86
N LEU A 33 3.68 14.58 -6.28
CA LEU A 33 2.38 13.99 -6.58
C LEU A 33 1.24 14.94 -6.17
N ALA A 34 1.29 15.49 -4.96
CA ALA A 34 0.31 16.46 -4.48
C ALA A 34 0.26 17.71 -5.38
N GLU A 35 1.41 18.24 -5.80
CA GLU A 35 1.49 19.34 -6.75
C GLU A 35 0.88 18.96 -8.12
N ASN A 36 1.22 17.78 -8.65
CA ASN A 36 0.72 17.29 -9.94
C ASN A 36 -0.80 17.05 -9.96
N TRP A 37 -1.33 16.42 -8.91
CA TRP A 37 -2.75 16.10 -8.78
C TRP A 37 -3.58 17.28 -8.22
N SER A 38 -2.94 18.39 -7.88
CA SER A 38 -3.57 19.53 -7.20
C SER A 38 -4.25 19.15 -5.88
N ASN A 39 -3.64 18.22 -5.15
CA ASN A 39 -4.07 17.73 -3.84
C ASN A 39 -3.35 18.48 -2.71
N GLU A 40 -3.99 18.59 -1.55
CA GLU A 40 -3.34 19.08 -0.34
C GLU A 40 -2.49 17.99 0.30
N LEU A 41 -1.38 18.38 0.93
CA LEU A 41 -0.60 17.47 1.75
C LEU A 41 -1.37 17.11 3.02
N THR A 42 -1.34 15.84 3.38
CA THR A 42 -1.93 15.36 4.63
C THR A 42 -1.04 15.66 5.83
N GLU A 43 -1.68 16.01 6.95
CA GLU A 43 -0.98 16.26 8.20
C GLU A 43 -0.53 14.95 8.88
N PRO A 44 0.62 14.93 9.57
CA PRO A 44 1.06 13.77 10.34
C PRO A 44 0.02 13.35 11.40
N ILE A 45 -0.27 12.05 11.48
CA ILE A 45 -1.19 11.52 12.49
C ILE A 45 -0.47 11.40 13.84
N SER A 46 -1.14 11.80 14.92
CA SER A 46 -0.56 11.72 16.26
C SER A 46 -0.36 10.27 16.72
N ILE A 47 0.62 10.05 17.59
CA ILE A 47 0.84 8.73 18.19
C ILE A 47 -0.39 8.27 18.98
N GLU A 48 -1.11 9.20 19.63
CA GLU A 48 -2.34 8.89 20.38
C GLU A 48 -3.46 8.36 19.47
N GLU A 49 -3.68 8.98 18.31
CA GLU A 49 -4.66 8.49 17.33
C GLU A 49 -4.29 7.10 16.79
N ILE A 50 -3.01 6.87 16.50
CA ILE A 50 -2.53 5.54 16.09
C ILE A 50 -2.75 4.51 17.20
N GLU A 51 -2.44 4.85 18.45
CA GLU A 51 -2.64 3.95 19.60
C GLU A 51 -4.13 3.66 19.84
N ASN A 52 -5.01 4.63 19.60
CA ASN A 52 -6.45 4.43 19.65
C ASN A 52 -6.94 3.44 18.58
N LEU A 53 -6.42 3.53 17.36
CA LEU A 53 -6.65 2.55 16.29
C LEU A 53 -6.15 1.16 16.70
N GLU A 54 -4.89 1.05 17.15
CA GLU A 54 -4.30 -0.22 17.59
C GLU A 54 -5.11 -0.87 18.73
N LYS A 55 -5.62 -0.05 19.66
CA LYS A 55 -6.51 -0.50 20.73
C LYS A 55 -7.86 -1.00 20.21
N ARG A 56 -8.47 -0.31 19.23
CA ARG A 56 -9.73 -0.72 18.59
C ARG A 56 -9.56 -2.07 17.88
N LEU A 57 -8.43 -2.25 17.19
CA LEU A 57 -8.11 -3.48 16.47
C LEU A 57 -7.66 -4.62 17.38
N GLY A 58 -7.22 -4.33 18.60
CA GLY A 58 -6.67 -5.35 19.52
C GLY A 58 -5.28 -5.86 19.10
N THR A 59 -4.58 -5.14 18.22
CA THR A 59 -3.22 -5.44 17.78
C THR A 59 -2.49 -4.17 17.35
N THR A 60 -1.17 -4.23 17.21
CA THR A 60 -0.38 -3.11 16.71
C THR A 60 -0.40 -3.01 15.18
N LEU A 61 -0.16 -1.84 14.63
CA LEU A 61 0.17 -1.69 13.22
C LEU A 61 1.58 -2.26 12.94
N PRO A 62 1.92 -2.55 11.67
CA PRO A 62 3.31 -2.64 11.25
C PRO A 62 4.07 -1.37 11.65
N LYS A 63 5.29 -1.51 12.19
CA LYS A 63 6.05 -0.39 12.76
C LYS A 63 6.34 0.68 11.70
N GLU A 64 6.60 0.23 10.49
CA GLU A 64 6.83 1.05 9.31
C GLU A 64 5.59 1.86 8.94
N LEU A 65 4.40 1.26 8.99
CA LEU A 65 3.13 1.96 8.71
C LEU A 65 2.86 3.03 9.77
N LYS A 66 3.06 2.70 11.04
CA LYS A 66 2.96 3.66 12.16
C LYS A 66 3.90 4.85 11.96
N LEU A 67 5.15 4.59 11.56
CA LEU A 67 6.12 5.65 11.31
C LEU A 67 5.77 6.48 10.06
N PHE A 68 5.21 5.84 9.03
CA PHE A 68 4.71 6.52 7.84
C PHE A 68 3.56 7.48 8.18
N TYR A 69 2.50 6.99 8.83
CA TYR A 69 1.37 7.81 9.27
C TYR A 69 1.79 8.96 10.18
N ASN A 70 2.71 8.73 11.12
CA ASN A 70 3.22 9.78 12.01
C ASN A 70 4.18 10.76 11.32
N THR A 71 4.54 10.54 10.05
CA THR A 71 5.41 11.46 9.29
C THR A 71 4.68 12.15 8.15
N PHE A 72 3.77 11.45 7.48
CA PHE A 72 3.12 11.88 6.24
C PHE A 72 1.60 11.87 6.31
N GLY A 73 0.99 11.37 7.39
CA GLY A 73 -0.45 11.15 7.45
C GLY A 73 -0.91 10.06 6.48
N ILE A 74 -2.17 10.13 6.08
CA ILE A 74 -2.77 9.24 5.06
C ILE A 74 -2.48 9.81 3.67
N ALA A 75 -1.21 9.90 3.33
CA ALA A 75 -0.78 10.50 2.07
C ALA A 75 -1.24 9.65 0.89
N ASP A 76 -1.60 10.32 -0.21
CA ASP A 76 -1.83 9.69 -1.49
C ASP A 76 -0.48 9.25 -2.08
N ILE A 77 -0.32 7.93 -2.23
CA ILE A 77 0.92 7.29 -2.68
C ILE A 77 0.70 6.45 -3.94
N GLY A 78 -0.34 6.74 -4.72
CA GLY A 78 -0.77 5.95 -5.88
C GLY A 78 -1.61 4.71 -5.53
N GLU A 79 -1.83 4.47 -4.24
CA GLU A 79 -2.83 3.55 -3.69
C GLU A 79 -3.57 4.28 -2.56
N GLU A 80 -4.84 3.95 -2.37
CA GLU A 80 -5.69 4.62 -1.38
C GLU A 80 -5.47 3.98 -0.01
N LEU A 81 -4.66 4.61 0.84
CA LEU A 81 -4.57 4.24 2.25
C LEU A 81 -5.88 4.57 2.95
N GLN A 82 -6.42 3.62 3.71
CA GLN A 82 -7.73 3.76 4.36
C GLN A 82 -7.70 4.78 5.50
N ASN A 83 -8.83 5.49 5.68
CA ASN A 83 -9.05 6.24 6.90
C ASN A 83 -9.09 5.30 8.10
N PHE A 84 -8.73 5.83 9.28
CA PHE A 84 -8.66 5.03 10.49
C PHE A 84 -10.01 4.44 10.91
N ASP A 85 -11.14 5.03 10.49
CA ASP A 85 -12.46 4.49 10.77
C ASP A 85 -12.84 3.31 9.84
N ASP A 86 -12.25 3.26 8.63
CA ASP A 86 -12.51 2.25 7.60
C ASP A 86 -11.64 1.00 7.78
N ILE A 87 -10.50 1.13 8.47
CA ILE A 87 -9.61 0.01 8.80
C ILE A 87 -10.37 -1.02 9.67
N MET A 88 -10.47 -2.26 9.19
CA MET A 88 -11.22 -3.32 9.85
C MET A 88 -10.65 -4.72 9.58
N TRP A 89 -11.16 -5.71 10.32
CA TRP A 89 -10.79 -7.11 10.08
C TRP A 89 -11.48 -7.63 8.82
N ILE A 90 -10.74 -8.30 7.94
CA ILE A 90 -11.32 -8.86 6.70
C ILE A 90 -12.40 -9.89 6.98
N LYS A 91 -12.24 -10.68 8.04
CA LYS A 91 -13.27 -11.63 8.50
C LYS A 91 -14.58 -10.98 8.94
N GLU A 92 -14.58 -9.69 9.25
CA GLU A 92 -15.78 -8.94 9.66
C GLU A 92 -16.53 -8.33 8.47
N LEU A 93 -15.92 -8.30 7.28
CA LEU A 93 -16.60 -7.87 6.04
C LEU A 93 -17.74 -8.81 5.66
N TRP A 94 -17.56 -10.09 5.95
CA TRP A 94 -18.48 -11.16 5.57
C TRP A 94 -19.13 -11.73 6.83
N ASN A 95 -20.42 -11.48 7.01
CA ASN A 95 -21.16 -12.17 8.07
C ASN A 95 -21.20 -13.67 7.75
N GLU A 96 -21.11 -14.55 8.76
CA GLU A 96 -21.14 -16.01 8.56
C GLU A 96 -22.42 -16.50 7.84
N ASP A 97 -23.50 -15.70 7.87
CA ASP A 97 -24.78 -15.97 7.21
C ASP A 97 -24.95 -15.22 5.86
N ASP A 98 -23.93 -14.54 5.36
CA ASP A 98 -24.02 -13.83 4.09
C ASP A 98 -23.94 -14.81 2.92
N SER A 99 -25.10 -15.08 2.30
CA SER A 99 -25.22 -15.94 1.12
C SER A 99 -24.45 -15.43 -0.11
N TYR A 100 -23.97 -14.18 -0.08
CA TYR A 100 -23.17 -13.56 -1.13
C TYR A 100 -21.68 -13.45 -0.77
N GLY A 101 -21.27 -13.95 0.41
CA GLY A 101 -19.87 -13.96 0.80
C GLY A 101 -19.01 -14.89 -0.06
N PRO A 102 -17.71 -14.60 -0.21
CA PRO A 102 -16.80 -15.46 -0.94
C PRO A 102 -16.68 -16.82 -0.25
N GLU A 103 -16.76 -17.89 -1.05
CA GLU A 103 -16.47 -19.23 -0.57
C GLU A 103 -14.95 -19.39 -0.46
N PHE A 104 -14.39 -18.99 0.69
CA PHE A 104 -12.97 -19.08 1.00
C PHE A 104 -12.47 -20.53 0.92
N THR A 105 -11.32 -20.72 0.27
CA THR A 105 -10.63 -22.00 0.24
C THR A 105 -10.05 -22.34 1.61
N ASP A 106 -9.67 -23.61 1.83
CA ASP A 106 -9.03 -24.00 3.09
C ASP A 106 -7.66 -23.31 3.30
N GLU A 107 -7.00 -22.90 2.22
CA GLU A 107 -5.78 -22.10 2.27
C GLU A 107 -6.07 -20.65 2.70
N ASP A 108 -7.10 -20.01 2.13
CA ASP A 108 -7.53 -18.67 2.53
C ASP A 108 -7.87 -18.62 4.03
N LYS A 109 -8.56 -19.64 4.54
CA LYS A 109 -8.97 -19.76 5.95
C LYS A 109 -7.79 -19.82 6.93
N ILE A 110 -6.58 -20.14 6.49
CA ILE A 110 -5.38 -20.12 7.34
C ILE A 110 -5.05 -18.67 7.74
N SER A 111 -5.09 -17.74 6.79
CA SER A 111 -4.68 -16.35 7.00
C SER A 111 -5.86 -15.43 7.35
N LEU A 112 -7.05 -15.69 6.80
CA LEU A 112 -8.25 -14.84 6.96
C LEU A 112 -8.52 -14.36 8.41
N PRO A 113 -8.41 -15.19 9.46
CA PRO A 113 -8.71 -14.76 10.83
C PRO A 113 -7.80 -13.65 11.35
N TYR A 114 -6.65 -13.46 10.69
CA TYR A 114 -5.57 -12.58 11.11
C TYR A 114 -5.46 -11.30 10.28
N LEU A 115 -6.18 -11.16 9.18
CA LEU A 115 -6.00 -10.03 8.25
C LEU A 115 -6.83 -8.80 8.64
N ILE A 116 -6.17 -7.65 8.61
CA ILE A 116 -6.77 -6.33 8.84
C ILE A 116 -6.46 -5.45 7.62
N SER A 117 -7.49 -4.82 7.04
CA SER A 117 -7.34 -3.92 5.90
C SER A 117 -6.55 -2.67 6.27
N PHE A 118 -5.85 -2.07 5.32
CA PHE A 118 -5.26 -0.74 5.52
C PHE A 118 -5.19 0.10 4.24
N SER A 119 -5.58 -0.46 3.10
CA SER A 119 -5.61 0.22 1.82
C SER A 119 -6.68 -0.40 0.92
N ASP A 120 -7.39 0.45 0.20
CA ASP A 120 -8.34 0.07 -0.84
C ASP A 120 -7.64 0.16 -2.21
N CYS A 121 -7.82 -0.85 -3.04
CA CYS A 121 -7.28 -0.89 -4.39
C CYS A 121 -8.39 -0.47 -5.36
N LEU A 122 -8.27 0.73 -5.94
CA LEU A 122 -9.17 1.26 -6.98
C LEU A 122 -10.67 1.31 -6.61
N GLY A 123 -11.00 1.23 -5.32
CA GLY A 123 -12.38 1.22 -4.82
C GLY A 123 -13.24 0.06 -5.34
N ASN A 124 -12.63 -0.99 -5.89
CA ASN A 124 -13.37 -2.11 -6.49
C ASN A 124 -13.76 -3.19 -5.45
N GLY A 125 -13.19 -3.15 -4.25
CA GLY A 125 -13.40 -4.15 -3.19
C GLY A 125 -12.16 -5.00 -2.89
N ASN A 126 -11.12 -4.89 -3.71
CA ASN A 126 -9.80 -5.43 -3.41
C ASN A 126 -9.09 -4.54 -2.38
N MET A 127 -8.37 -5.18 -1.46
CA MET A 127 -7.74 -4.47 -0.35
C MET A 127 -6.35 -5.04 -0.07
N PHE A 128 -5.42 -4.18 0.33
CA PHE A 128 -4.23 -4.64 1.02
C PHE A 128 -4.49 -4.77 2.51
N CYS A 129 -3.94 -5.83 3.08
CA CYS A 129 -4.11 -6.20 4.47
C CYS A 129 -2.76 -6.47 5.13
N PHE A 130 -2.64 -6.21 6.42
CA PHE A 130 -1.54 -6.73 7.21
C PHE A 130 -2.00 -7.87 8.11
N HIS A 131 -1.11 -8.83 8.32
CA HIS A 131 -1.35 -9.92 9.26
C HIS A 131 -1.16 -9.43 10.70
N SER A 132 -2.17 -9.61 11.55
CA SER A 132 -2.22 -9.09 12.92
C SER A 132 -1.10 -9.62 13.83
N GLU A 133 -0.54 -10.79 13.55
CA GLU A 133 0.63 -11.33 14.29
C GLU A 133 1.96 -11.05 13.58
N THR A 134 2.17 -11.57 12.36
CA THR A 134 3.46 -11.52 11.65
C THR A 134 3.78 -10.16 11.02
N LYS A 135 2.78 -9.30 10.82
CA LYS A 135 2.88 -8.00 10.12
C LYS A 135 3.29 -8.10 8.64
N GLU A 136 3.19 -9.30 8.06
CA GLU A 136 3.32 -9.53 6.63
C GLU A 136 2.12 -8.92 5.88
N ILE A 137 2.31 -8.62 4.60
CA ILE A 137 1.32 -7.94 3.76
C ILE A 137 0.66 -8.94 2.83
N TYR A 138 -0.66 -8.90 2.82
CA TYR A 138 -1.52 -9.74 2.01
C TYR A 138 -2.37 -8.86 1.10
N TYR A 139 -2.79 -9.41 -0.03
CA TYR A 139 -3.80 -8.87 -0.90
C TYR A 139 -5.06 -9.71 -0.74
N TYR A 140 -6.15 -9.03 -0.41
CA TYR A 140 -7.49 -9.57 -0.48
C TYR A 140 -8.07 -9.21 -1.84
N ASP A 141 -8.23 -10.24 -2.67
CA ASP A 141 -8.85 -10.18 -3.98
C ASP A 141 -10.31 -10.62 -3.83
N HIS A 142 -11.27 -9.77 -4.19
CA HIS A 142 -12.69 -10.08 -4.14
C HIS A 142 -13.20 -10.67 -5.46
N ASP A 143 -12.42 -10.58 -6.54
CA ASP A 143 -12.79 -10.96 -7.91
C ASP A 143 -12.32 -12.37 -8.26
N THR A 144 -11.09 -12.72 -7.91
CA THR A 144 -10.42 -13.93 -8.38
C THR A 144 -9.77 -14.76 -7.27
N ARG A 145 -9.71 -16.08 -7.50
CA ARG A 145 -9.04 -17.01 -6.60
C ARG A 145 -7.54 -17.12 -6.93
N PRO A 146 -6.65 -17.26 -5.92
CA PRO A 146 -6.97 -17.28 -4.48
C PRO A 146 -7.37 -15.89 -3.99
N PHE A 147 -8.37 -15.85 -3.09
CA PHE A 147 -8.89 -14.59 -2.55
C PHE A 147 -7.90 -13.93 -1.60
N ILE A 148 -7.01 -14.71 -0.99
CA ILE A 148 -5.95 -14.21 -0.12
C ILE A 148 -4.60 -14.61 -0.70
N THR A 149 -3.79 -13.61 -1.04
CA THR A 149 -2.42 -13.83 -1.52
C THR A 149 -1.43 -13.09 -0.64
N LYS A 150 -0.39 -13.77 -0.13
CA LYS A 150 0.71 -13.09 0.54
C LYS A 150 1.54 -12.33 -0.51
N MET A 151 1.66 -11.02 -0.35
CA MET A 151 2.39 -10.16 -1.28
C MET A 151 3.80 -9.82 -0.79
N PHE A 152 3.92 -9.40 0.47
CA PHE A 152 5.20 -8.93 1.02
C PHE A 152 5.46 -9.49 2.41
N ASN A 153 6.73 -9.65 2.73
CA ASN A 153 7.15 -10.03 4.09
C ASN A 153 7.06 -8.86 5.08
N ASN A 154 7.01 -7.62 4.59
CA ASN A 154 7.04 -6.44 5.43
C ASN A 154 6.45 -5.23 4.69
N MET A 155 6.08 -4.20 5.46
CA MET A 155 5.44 -2.98 4.95
C MET A 155 6.39 -2.06 4.16
N ASN A 156 7.72 -2.20 4.29
CA ASN A 156 8.63 -1.36 3.50
C ASN A 156 8.45 -1.61 2.00
N ASP A 157 8.29 -2.88 1.62
CA ASP A 157 8.19 -3.25 0.21
C ASP A 157 6.86 -2.77 -0.40
N TYR A 158 5.77 -2.84 0.37
CA TYR A 158 4.48 -2.26 -0.03
C TYR A 158 4.58 -0.75 -0.30
N ILE A 159 4.95 0.06 0.70
CA ILE A 159 4.99 1.53 0.56
C ILE A 159 6.01 1.94 -0.52
N LYS A 160 7.13 1.22 -0.63
CA LYS A 160 8.13 1.45 -1.68
C LYS A 160 7.55 1.20 -3.06
N GLY A 161 6.81 0.11 -3.25
CA GLY A 161 6.11 -0.19 -4.49
C GLY A 161 5.14 0.92 -4.88
N CYS A 162 4.24 1.30 -3.97
CA CYS A 162 3.28 2.39 -4.19
C CYS A 162 3.98 3.67 -4.68
N LEU A 163 5.00 4.14 -3.95
CA LEU A 163 5.74 5.35 -4.30
C LEU A 163 6.53 5.24 -5.62
N ILE A 164 6.96 4.04 -6.01
CA ILE A 164 7.59 3.81 -7.32
C ILE A 164 6.53 3.92 -8.42
N PHE A 165 5.40 3.22 -8.28
CA PHE A 165 4.34 3.23 -9.28
C PHE A 165 3.70 4.61 -9.47
N ALA A 166 3.49 5.35 -8.38
CA ALA A 166 2.89 6.68 -8.42
C ALA A 166 3.71 7.69 -9.26
N GLN A 167 5.03 7.49 -9.38
CA GLN A 167 5.88 8.36 -10.22
C GLN A 167 5.57 8.26 -11.72
N THR A 168 4.76 7.30 -12.14
CA THR A 168 4.20 7.22 -13.50
C THR A 168 3.48 8.51 -13.89
N ASP A 169 2.76 9.13 -12.95
CA ASP A 169 2.01 10.37 -13.17
C ASP A 169 2.90 11.63 -13.21
N LEU A 170 4.19 11.48 -12.92
CA LEU A 170 5.20 12.55 -12.93
C LEU A 170 6.01 12.55 -14.24
N PHE A 171 5.46 12.01 -15.33
CA PHE A 171 6.08 12.00 -16.64
C PHE A 171 6.35 13.42 -17.16
N GLY A 172 7.52 13.61 -17.77
CA GLY A 172 7.96 14.87 -18.36
C GLY A 172 7.58 14.99 -19.84
N ASP A 173 8.57 15.28 -20.69
CA ASP A 173 8.40 15.43 -22.15
C ASP A 173 8.32 14.07 -22.88
N ILE A 174 7.84 13.03 -22.21
CA ILE A 174 7.74 11.65 -22.69
C ILE A 174 6.35 11.08 -22.43
N GLU A 175 5.99 9.98 -23.09
CA GLU A 175 4.68 9.34 -22.90
C GLU A 175 4.60 8.64 -21.53
N GLN A 176 3.45 8.79 -20.84
CA GLN A 176 3.18 8.16 -19.55
C GLN A 176 3.35 6.63 -19.60
N GLU A 177 2.89 5.98 -20.68
CA GLU A 177 3.01 4.52 -20.91
C GLU A 177 4.47 4.05 -20.86
N LEU A 178 5.43 4.91 -21.27
CA LEU A 178 6.85 4.57 -21.19
C LEU A 178 7.37 4.63 -19.75
N VAL A 179 6.89 5.58 -18.96
CA VAL A 179 7.22 5.68 -17.52
C VAL A 179 6.60 4.53 -16.75
N GLU A 180 5.34 4.17 -17.04
CA GLU A 180 4.65 3.01 -16.47
C GLU A 180 5.46 1.72 -16.68
N LYS A 181 5.97 1.52 -17.90
CA LYS A 181 6.84 0.38 -18.19
C LYS A 181 8.12 0.41 -17.34
N TRP A 182 8.71 1.58 -17.13
CA TRP A 182 9.94 1.70 -16.32
C TRP A 182 9.69 1.46 -14.84
N THR A 183 8.59 1.97 -14.29
CA THR A 183 8.21 1.73 -12.88
C THR A 183 7.89 0.24 -12.68
N GLU A 184 7.20 -0.40 -13.62
CA GLU A 184 6.97 -1.85 -13.62
C GLU A 184 8.28 -2.64 -13.65
N GLU A 185 9.19 -2.35 -14.58
CA GLU A 185 10.50 -3.03 -14.66
C GLU A 185 11.31 -2.89 -13.36
N ILE A 186 11.31 -1.71 -12.73
CA ILE A 186 12.00 -1.48 -11.45
C ILE A 186 11.33 -2.30 -10.33
N ALA A 187 9.99 -2.32 -10.28
CA ALA A 187 9.25 -3.09 -9.30
C ALA A 187 9.45 -4.61 -9.48
N GLU A 188 9.51 -5.10 -10.72
CA GLU A 188 9.80 -6.50 -11.03
C GLU A 188 11.21 -6.90 -10.55
N ASP A 189 12.20 -6.03 -10.73
CA ASP A 189 13.57 -6.26 -10.27
C ASP A 189 13.65 -6.30 -8.73
N LEU A 190 12.82 -5.52 -8.03
CA LEU A 190 12.79 -5.42 -6.56
C LEU A 190 11.96 -6.53 -5.89
N PHE A 191 10.80 -6.85 -6.46
CA PHE A 191 9.77 -7.67 -5.80
C PHE A 191 9.47 -8.97 -6.53
N GLY A 192 9.92 -9.10 -7.78
CA GLY A 192 9.65 -10.25 -8.64
C GLY A 192 8.38 -10.07 -9.47
N LYS A 193 8.40 -10.65 -10.68
CA LYS A 193 7.32 -10.54 -11.67
C LYS A 193 5.96 -11.02 -11.17
N ASP A 194 5.93 -12.08 -10.38
CA ASP A 194 4.67 -12.67 -9.90
C ASP A 194 3.92 -11.71 -8.95
N ILE A 195 4.67 -10.97 -8.11
CA ILE A 195 4.10 -9.96 -7.21
C ILE A 195 3.53 -8.79 -8.01
N VAL A 196 4.33 -8.22 -8.91
CA VAL A 196 3.89 -7.09 -9.75
C VAL A 196 2.67 -7.47 -10.58
N ARG A 197 2.68 -8.68 -11.15
CA ARG A 197 1.56 -9.19 -11.92
C ARG A 197 0.30 -9.28 -11.07
N LYS A 198 0.37 -9.88 -9.88
CA LYS A 198 -0.81 -10.01 -8.99
C LYS A 198 -1.30 -8.66 -8.47
N TRP A 199 -0.42 -7.67 -8.34
CA TRP A 199 -0.81 -6.33 -7.90
C TRP A 199 -1.63 -5.61 -8.99
N HIS A 200 -1.18 -5.64 -10.25
CA HIS A 200 -1.77 -4.80 -11.31
C HIS A 200 -2.70 -5.52 -12.31
N TYR A 201 -2.69 -6.85 -12.38
CA TYR A 201 -3.36 -7.62 -13.45
C TYR A 201 -4.07 -8.89 -12.96
#